data_AF-W6JU74-F1
#
_entry.id   AF-W6JU74-F1
#
_cell.length_a   1.000
_cell.length_b   1.000
_cell.length_c   1.000
_cell.angle_alpha   90.00
_cell.angle_beta   90.00
_cell.angle_gamma   90.00
#
_symmetry.space_group_name_H-M   'P 1'
#
loop_
_entity.id
_entity.type
_entity.pdbx_description
1 polymer ?
#
loop_
_entity_poly.entity_id
_entity_poly.type
_entity_poly.pdbx_seq_one_letter_code
_entity_poly.pdbx_strand_id
1 'polypeptide(L)'
;MKHLTSRWGRIGISTAFAAQLALVAALCGCGTVGFAPGTQSSGTQSYSTQESSPTQETATGTSSTPPSTASSTHPATTTVAGESVTIFLPNDKLAGAGDFCSLVYPLQRPVPAGADRAEVALRQLLAGPTDAERAQGYGGWFSTATANDLIGVQVRGQTAYVDLRDFSATIPNASTSCGSSILLHQLDATTSAATGADEVRYAFAGDPAAFWNWLQVGCPAGGDDRCDPAPLR
;
A
#
# COMPACT_ATOMS: atom_id res chain seq x y z
N MET A 1 43.24 -48.29 11.95
CA MET A 1 43.15 -48.01 13.40
C MET A 1 42.22 -46.82 13.60
N LYS A 2 41.20 -47.01 14.46
CA LYS A 2 40.29 -46.03 15.07
C LYS A 2 39.30 -45.29 14.16
N HIS A 3 38.10 -45.89 14.12
CA HIS A 3 36.79 -45.30 13.85
C HIS A 3 36.51 -44.06 14.70
N LEU A 4 35.72 -43.12 14.15
CA LEU A 4 34.77 -42.31 14.93
C LEU A 4 33.56 -41.96 14.04
N THR A 5 32.52 -42.79 14.18
CA THR A 5 31.13 -42.51 13.81
C THR A 5 30.41 -42.00 15.05
N SER A 6 29.70 -40.87 14.96
CA SER A 6 28.65 -40.46 15.91
C SER A 6 28.03 -39.15 15.41
N ARG A 7 26.75 -38.80 15.57
CA ARG A 7 25.44 -39.44 15.64
C ARG A 7 24.52 -38.21 15.78
N TRP A 8 23.46 -38.16 14.98
CA TRP A 8 22.08 -37.77 15.34
C TRP A 8 21.83 -36.55 16.24
N GLY A 9 21.07 -35.60 15.68
CA GLY A 9 20.30 -34.61 16.43
C GLY A 9 19.12 -34.10 15.61
N ARG A 10 18.16 -34.98 15.31
CA ARG A 10 16.82 -34.59 14.82
C ARG A 10 16.02 -34.10 16.03
N ILE A 11 15.72 -32.80 16.09
CA ILE A 11 14.69 -32.28 16.98
C ILE A 11 13.43 -32.11 16.12
N GLY A 12 12.58 -33.13 16.17
CA GLY A 12 11.16 -32.97 15.85
C GLY A 12 10.45 -32.62 17.15
N ILE A 13 9.69 -31.53 17.14
CA ILE A 13 8.67 -31.26 18.16
C ILE A 13 7.33 -31.44 17.46
N SER A 14 6.65 -32.48 17.91
CA SER A 14 5.35 -32.96 17.46
C SER A 14 4.22 -32.01 17.88
N THR A 15 3.24 -31.89 16.98
CA THR A 15 1.79 -32.00 17.21
C THR A 15 1.12 -31.33 18.42
N ALA A 16 -0.01 -30.69 18.07
CA ALA A 16 -1.25 -30.61 18.83
C ALA A 16 -1.35 -29.52 19.89
N PHE A 17 -2.04 -28.43 19.54
CA PHE A 17 -3.06 -27.90 20.42
C PHE A 17 -4.41 -27.90 19.70
N ALA A 18 -5.22 -28.84 20.14
CA ALA A 18 -6.61 -29.01 19.76
C ALA A 18 -7.47 -27.87 20.32
N ALA A 19 -8.57 -27.66 19.62
CA ALA A 19 -9.67 -26.80 20.00
C ALA A 19 -10.14 -26.99 21.45
N GLN A 20 -10.47 -25.88 22.11
CA GLN A 20 -11.45 -25.88 23.19
C GLN A 20 -12.46 -24.76 22.98
N LEU A 21 -13.67 -25.23 22.70
CA LEU A 21 -14.96 -24.59 22.77
C LEU A 21 -15.17 -24.02 24.20
N ALA A 22 -15.57 -22.77 24.32
CA ALA A 22 -16.31 -22.31 25.50
C ALA A 22 -17.31 -21.21 25.11
N LEU A 23 -18.55 -21.66 25.06
CA LEU A 23 -19.80 -20.92 25.04
C LEU A 23 -19.86 -19.95 26.24
N VAL A 24 -20.08 -18.66 26.02
CA VAL A 24 -20.63 -17.75 27.04
C VAL A 24 -21.82 -17.01 26.44
N ALA A 25 -23.00 -17.52 26.76
CA ALA A 25 -24.27 -16.83 26.64
C ALA A 25 -24.79 -16.55 28.06
N ALA A 26 -24.89 -15.28 28.44
CA ALA A 26 -25.75 -14.75 29.50
C ALA A 26 -25.64 -13.21 29.46
N LEU A 27 -26.60 -12.51 28.85
CA LEU A 27 -27.73 -11.87 29.55
C LEU A 27 -27.28 -10.87 30.62
N CYS A 28 -27.17 -9.59 30.23
CA CYS A 28 -27.31 -8.48 31.17
C CYS A 28 -27.80 -7.22 30.44
N GLY A 29 -29.05 -6.83 30.74
CA GLY A 29 -29.44 -5.44 30.90
C GLY A 29 -29.77 -4.63 29.65
N CYS A 30 -31.02 -4.72 29.18
CA CYS A 30 -31.67 -3.59 28.50
C CYS A 30 -31.91 -2.48 29.53
N GLY A 31 -30.96 -1.54 29.65
CA GLY A 31 -31.16 -0.25 30.30
C GLY A 31 -31.56 0.79 29.28
N THR A 32 -32.86 1.12 29.24
CA THR A 32 -33.39 2.23 28.44
C THR A 32 -33.00 3.56 29.07
N VAL A 33 -31.97 4.23 28.53
CA VAL A 33 -31.74 5.66 28.79
C VAL A 33 -32.45 6.48 27.73
N GLY A 34 -33.43 7.26 28.18
CA GLY A 34 -34.21 8.17 27.35
C GLY A 34 -33.33 9.27 26.77
N PHE A 35 -33.27 9.34 25.45
CA PHE A 35 -32.80 10.51 24.72
C PHE A 35 -33.99 11.44 24.51
N ALA A 36 -33.91 12.62 25.13
CA ALA A 36 -34.79 13.75 24.85
C ALA A 36 -34.49 14.28 23.43
N PRO A 37 -35.51 14.61 22.61
CA PRO A 37 -35.29 15.26 21.32
C PRO A 37 -34.85 16.71 21.56
N GLY A 38 -33.56 16.98 21.37
CA GLY A 38 -33.03 18.32 21.20
C GLY A 38 -33.47 18.85 19.84
N THR A 39 -34.26 19.92 19.86
CA THR A 39 -34.65 20.74 18.71
C THR A 39 -33.40 21.33 18.04
N GLN A 40 -32.93 20.70 16.97
CA GLN A 40 -31.98 21.34 16.05
C GLN A 40 -32.74 22.26 15.10
N SER A 41 -32.44 23.54 15.25
CA SER A 41 -32.88 24.65 14.43
C SER A 41 -32.46 24.45 12.97
N SER A 42 -33.44 24.39 12.07
CA SER A 42 -33.26 24.35 10.62
C SER A 42 -32.64 25.66 10.13
N GLY A 43 -31.34 25.65 9.88
CA GLY A 43 -30.67 26.65 9.07
C GLY A 43 -30.94 26.38 7.60
N THR A 44 -31.83 27.14 6.99
CA THR A 44 -32.08 27.15 5.54
C THR A 44 -30.83 27.65 4.82
N GLN A 45 -30.01 26.74 4.29
CA GLN A 45 -29.00 27.09 3.30
C GLN A 45 -29.64 27.07 1.91
N SER A 46 -29.79 28.25 1.34
CA SER A 46 -30.15 28.46 -0.06
C SER A 46 -28.99 27.98 -0.95
N TYR A 47 -29.14 26.80 -1.54
CA TYR A 47 -28.31 26.38 -2.67
C TYR A 47 -28.99 26.90 -3.95
N SER A 48 -28.28 27.80 -4.64
CA SER A 48 -28.68 28.32 -5.94
C SER A 48 -28.34 27.29 -7.00
N THR A 49 -29.37 26.76 -7.66
CA THR A 49 -29.26 25.88 -8.83
C THR A 49 -28.79 26.72 -10.01
N GLN A 50 -27.55 26.53 -10.47
CA GLN A 50 -27.12 27.03 -11.77
C GLN A 50 -27.11 25.88 -12.78
N GLU A 51 -28.17 25.89 -13.56
CA GLU A 51 -28.38 25.18 -14.81
C GLU A 51 -27.39 25.70 -15.86
N SER A 52 -26.68 24.78 -16.51
CA SER A 52 -25.96 25.06 -17.76
C SER A 52 -26.10 23.86 -18.68
N SER A 53 -26.78 24.13 -19.79
CA SER A 53 -27.18 23.19 -20.81
C SER A 53 -26.01 22.57 -21.58
N PRO A 54 -26.19 21.39 -22.19
CA PRO A 54 -25.22 20.78 -23.09
C PRO A 54 -25.36 21.34 -24.51
N THR A 55 -24.26 21.77 -25.12
CA THR A 55 -24.15 21.96 -26.58
C THR A 55 -23.58 20.67 -27.19
N GLN A 56 -24.43 19.95 -27.92
CA GLN A 56 -24.02 18.90 -28.84
C GLN A 56 -23.48 19.55 -30.12
N GLU A 57 -22.25 19.23 -30.50
CA GLU A 57 -21.72 19.49 -31.83
C GLU A 57 -21.42 18.17 -32.53
N THR A 58 -22.15 17.96 -33.62
CA THR A 58 -22.04 16.86 -34.57
C THR A 58 -20.89 17.15 -35.53
N ALA A 59 -19.89 16.27 -35.60
CA ALA A 59 -18.96 16.23 -36.72
C ALA A 59 -18.68 14.79 -37.17
N THR A 60 -19.30 14.46 -38.29
CA THR A 60 -19.06 13.31 -39.17
C THR A 60 -17.71 13.44 -39.86
N GLY A 61 -16.92 12.38 -40.00
CA GLY A 61 -15.79 12.44 -40.94
C GLY A 61 -14.73 11.33 -40.90
N THR A 62 -14.96 10.30 -41.71
CA THR A 62 -13.96 9.69 -42.61
C THR A 62 -12.99 8.62 -42.08
N SER A 63 -13.23 7.41 -42.62
CA SER A 63 -12.33 6.27 -42.74
C SER A 63 -10.98 6.61 -43.39
N SER A 64 -9.89 5.98 -42.92
CA SER A 64 -8.71 5.67 -43.73
C SER A 64 -7.91 4.50 -43.14
N THR A 65 -8.07 3.34 -43.79
CA THR A 65 -7.11 2.29 -44.18
C THR A 65 -5.89 1.96 -43.27
N PRO A 66 -5.66 0.65 -42.96
CA PRO A 66 -4.52 0.18 -42.17
C PRO A 66 -3.27 -0.06 -43.03
N PRO A 67 -2.05 0.23 -42.53
CA PRO A 67 -0.83 -0.32 -43.08
C PRO A 67 -0.27 -1.49 -42.24
N SER A 68 -0.08 -2.60 -42.96
CA SER A 68 0.96 -3.62 -42.85
C SER A 68 1.51 -4.06 -41.48
N THR A 69 1.15 -5.30 -41.16
CA THR A 69 1.88 -6.28 -40.38
C THR A 69 3.35 -6.36 -40.79
N ALA A 70 4.24 -5.81 -39.98
CA ALA A 70 5.64 -6.24 -39.93
C ALA A 70 5.77 -7.22 -38.75
N SER A 71 5.89 -8.52 -39.06
CA SER A 71 6.33 -9.53 -38.11
C SER A 71 7.77 -9.23 -37.71
N SER A 72 7.92 -8.44 -36.66
CA SER A 72 9.20 -8.27 -35.98
C SER A 72 9.45 -9.54 -35.18
N THR A 73 10.32 -10.41 -35.70
CA THR A 73 10.88 -11.54 -34.96
C THR A 73 11.78 -10.98 -33.86
N HIS A 74 11.16 -10.56 -32.75
CA HIS A 74 11.88 -10.26 -31.52
C HIS A 74 12.53 -11.58 -31.09
N PRO A 75 13.85 -11.64 -30.83
CA PRO A 75 14.41 -12.78 -30.14
C PRO A 75 13.59 -12.98 -28.87
N ALA A 76 13.07 -14.20 -28.68
CA ALA A 76 12.49 -14.58 -27.42
C ALA A 76 13.60 -14.46 -26.38
N THR A 77 13.66 -13.32 -25.70
CA THR A 77 14.47 -13.16 -24.50
C THR A 77 13.99 -14.27 -23.60
N THR A 78 14.83 -15.28 -23.47
CA THR A 78 14.61 -16.37 -22.53
C THR A 78 14.71 -15.70 -21.18
N THR A 79 13.55 -15.35 -20.63
CA THR A 79 13.41 -14.87 -19.25
C THR A 79 13.95 -15.98 -18.38
N VAL A 80 15.23 -15.90 -18.02
CA VAL A 80 15.79 -16.64 -16.89
C VAL A 80 14.84 -16.36 -15.75
N ALA A 81 14.26 -17.41 -15.16
CA ALA A 81 13.28 -17.30 -14.08
C ALA A 81 13.83 -16.32 -13.04
N GLY A 82 13.28 -15.11 -13.07
CA GLY A 82 13.76 -14.00 -12.26
C GLY A 82 13.47 -14.27 -10.80
N GLU A 83 14.18 -13.56 -9.93
CA GLU A 83 13.75 -13.43 -8.54
C GLU A 83 12.41 -12.67 -8.52
N SER A 84 11.59 -12.86 -7.48
CA SER A 84 10.36 -12.09 -7.31
C SER A 84 10.39 -11.27 -6.02
N VAL A 85 9.75 -10.11 -6.09
CA VAL A 85 9.44 -9.27 -4.93
C VAL A 85 7.94 -9.27 -4.69
N THR A 86 7.54 -9.10 -3.44
CA THR A 86 6.13 -8.93 -3.06
C THR A 86 5.88 -7.47 -2.77
N ILE A 87 4.88 -6.89 -3.44
CA ILE A 87 4.32 -5.59 -3.08
C ILE A 87 2.91 -5.79 -2.52
N PHE A 88 2.43 -4.84 -1.73
CA PHE A 88 1.11 -4.92 -1.12
C PHE A 88 0.24 -3.79 -1.62
N LEU A 89 -0.90 -4.13 -2.22
CA LEU A 89 -1.85 -3.19 -2.82
C LEU A 89 -3.27 -3.50 -2.34
N PRO A 90 -4.16 -2.51 -2.18
CA PRO A 90 -5.57 -2.76 -1.93
C PRO A 90 -6.19 -3.50 -3.12
N ASN A 91 -7.19 -4.34 -2.85
CA ASN A 91 -7.90 -5.09 -3.88
C ASN A 91 -9.42 -5.12 -3.61
N ASP A 92 -10.20 -4.53 -4.51
CA ASP A 92 -11.65 -4.38 -4.37
C ASP A 92 -12.42 -5.70 -4.51
N LYS A 93 -11.87 -6.67 -5.26
CA LYS A 93 -12.47 -7.99 -5.45
C LYS A 93 -12.24 -8.93 -4.27
N LEU A 94 -11.11 -8.78 -3.57
CA LEU A 94 -10.73 -9.65 -2.45
C LEU A 94 -11.19 -9.13 -1.09
N ALA A 95 -11.41 -7.83 -0.94
CA ALA A 95 -11.75 -7.21 0.34
C ALA A 95 -13.18 -7.48 0.85
N GLY A 96 -14.07 -8.04 0.01
CA GLY A 96 -15.43 -8.37 0.42
C GLY A 96 -16.25 -7.13 0.77
N ALA A 97 -17.11 -7.19 1.80
CA ALA A 97 -17.97 -6.08 2.23
C ALA A 97 -17.44 -5.32 3.48
N GLY A 98 -16.15 -5.49 3.82
CA GLY A 98 -15.54 -4.95 5.04
C GLY A 98 -14.96 -3.54 4.89
N ASP A 99 -14.24 -3.08 5.91
CA ASP A 99 -13.49 -1.81 5.86
C ASP A 99 -12.27 -1.96 4.93
N PHE A 100 -12.27 -1.18 3.85
CA PHE A 100 -11.25 -1.23 2.79
C PHE A 100 -10.03 -0.36 3.09
N CYS A 101 -10.06 0.45 4.14
CA CYS A 101 -9.02 1.46 4.38
C CYS A 101 -7.67 0.87 4.81
N SER A 102 -7.66 -0.35 5.35
CA SER A 102 -6.45 -1.00 5.88
C SER A 102 -6.08 -2.33 5.22
N LEU A 103 -6.94 -2.83 4.32
CA LEU A 103 -6.73 -4.12 3.68
C LEU A 103 -5.83 -3.99 2.45
N VAL A 104 -4.68 -4.67 2.51
CA VAL A 104 -3.75 -4.81 1.39
C VAL A 104 -3.45 -6.28 1.15
N TYR A 105 -3.20 -6.61 -0.12
CA TYR A 105 -3.02 -7.98 -0.59
C TYR A 105 -1.67 -8.13 -1.28
N PRO A 106 -0.96 -9.25 -1.06
CA PRO A 106 0.33 -9.48 -1.65
C PRO A 106 0.21 -9.71 -3.16
N LEU A 107 1.09 -9.07 -3.92
CA LEU A 107 1.22 -9.19 -5.35
C LEU A 107 2.68 -9.41 -5.70
N GLN A 108 2.98 -10.55 -6.33
CA GLN A 108 4.35 -10.87 -6.72
C GLN A 108 4.70 -10.27 -8.08
N ARG A 109 5.86 -9.61 -8.16
CA ARG A 109 6.41 -9.09 -9.41
C ARG A 109 7.78 -9.66 -9.69
N PRO A 110 8.08 -10.00 -10.95
CA PRO A 110 9.40 -10.45 -11.35
C PRO A 110 10.40 -9.30 -11.30
N VAL A 111 11.62 -9.60 -10.88
CA VAL A 111 12.73 -8.65 -10.83
C VAL A 111 14.01 -9.26 -11.41
N PRO A 112 14.92 -8.42 -11.94
CA PRO A 112 16.25 -8.88 -12.30
C PRO A 112 16.97 -9.46 -11.08
N ALA A 113 17.71 -10.55 -11.29
CA ALA A 113 18.52 -11.15 -10.23
C ALA A 113 19.61 -10.17 -9.74
N GLY A 114 19.85 -10.16 -8.42
CA GLY A 114 20.91 -9.36 -7.80
C GLY A 114 20.56 -7.88 -7.59
N ALA A 115 19.32 -7.47 -7.82
CA ALA A 115 18.87 -6.14 -7.46
C ALA A 115 18.62 -6.00 -5.95
N ASP A 116 18.75 -4.79 -5.40
CA ASP A 116 18.36 -4.53 -4.00
C ASP A 116 16.86 -4.77 -3.83
N ARG A 117 16.51 -5.74 -2.99
CA ARG A 117 15.14 -6.22 -2.82
C ARG A 117 14.21 -5.12 -2.30
N ALA A 118 14.68 -4.31 -1.35
CA ALA A 118 13.88 -3.26 -0.73
C ALA A 118 13.65 -2.11 -1.70
N GLU A 119 14.71 -1.65 -2.36
CA GLU A 119 14.62 -0.59 -3.34
C GLU A 119 13.70 -0.98 -4.51
N VAL A 120 13.87 -2.18 -5.06
CA VAL A 120 13.05 -2.63 -6.19
C VAL A 120 11.60 -2.85 -5.78
N ALA A 121 11.32 -3.45 -4.61
CA ALA A 121 9.94 -3.62 -4.14
C ALA A 121 9.22 -2.27 -4.00
N LEU A 122 9.89 -1.26 -3.42
CA LEU A 122 9.31 0.07 -3.26
C LEU A 122 9.16 0.80 -4.60
N ARG A 123 10.13 0.70 -5.53
CA ARG A 123 9.97 1.25 -6.89
C ARG A 123 8.79 0.62 -7.63
N GLN A 124 8.60 -0.69 -7.48
CA GLN A 124 7.45 -1.40 -8.06
C GLN A 124 6.13 -0.94 -7.43
N LEU A 125 6.07 -0.78 -6.11
CA LEU A 125 4.90 -0.25 -5.42
C LEU A 125 4.57 1.17 -5.90
N LEU A 126 5.57 2.06 -5.92
CA LEU A 126 5.41 3.46 -6.32
C LEU A 126 5.06 3.62 -7.80
N ALA A 127 5.34 2.63 -8.65
CA ALA A 127 4.84 2.61 -10.03
C ALA A 127 3.33 2.31 -10.13
N GLY A 128 2.72 1.85 -9.03
CA GLY A 128 1.31 1.46 -8.96
C GLY A 128 0.99 0.16 -9.71
N PRO A 129 -0.27 -0.28 -9.69
CA PRO A 129 -0.71 -1.45 -10.44
C PRO A 129 -0.60 -1.22 -11.96
N THR A 130 -0.29 -2.29 -12.68
CA THR A 130 -0.39 -2.38 -14.14
C THR A 130 -1.84 -2.55 -14.56
N ASP A 131 -2.15 -2.37 -15.85
CA ASP A 131 -3.52 -2.53 -16.34
C ASP A 131 -4.07 -3.94 -16.16
N ALA A 132 -3.21 -4.96 -16.28
CA ALA A 132 -3.57 -6.35 -16.00
C ALA A 132 -3.91 -6.59 -14.52
N GLU A 133 -3.16 -5.97 -13.60
CA GLU A 133 -3.41 -6.05 -12.16
C GLU A 133 -4.67 -5.25 -11.76
N ARG A 134 -4.92 -4.09 -12.38
CA ARG A 134 -6.18 -3.35 -12.23
C ARG A 134 -7.38 -4.17 -12.69
N ALA A 135 -7.25 -4.90 -13.80
CA ALA A 135 -8.30 -5.82 -14.24
C ALA A 135 -8.56 -6.96 -13.23
N GLN A 136 -7.61 -7.25 -12.33
CA GLN A 136 -7.76 -8.19 -11.20
C GLN A 136 -8.25 -7.50 -9.91
N GLY A 137 -8.53 -6.20 -9.93
CA GLY A 137 -9.06 -5.44 -8.80
C GLY A 137 -8.01 -4.72 -7.96
N TYR A 138 -6.73 -4.81 -8.30
CA TYR A 138 -5.70 -4.08 -7.57
C TYR A 138 -5.76 -2.58 -7.85
N GLY A 139 -5.69 -1.77 -6.80
CA GLY A 139 -5.74 -0.32 -6.86
C GLY A 139 -4.66 0.33 -5.99
N GLY A 140 -4.90 1.57 -5.57
CA GLY A 140 -4.04 2.29 -4.65
C GLY A 140 -3.83 3.75 -5.03
N TRP A 141 -2.90 4.41 -4.35
CA TRP A 141 -2.52 5.80 -4.61
C TRP A 141 -1.51 5.93 -5.75
N PHE A 142 -0.66 4.92 -5.89
CA PHE A 142 0.50 4.99 -6.75
C PHE A 142 0.15 4.75 -8.21
N SER A 143 0.93 5.36 -9.09
CA SER A 143 0.81 5.26 -10.53
C SER A 143 2.16 5.47 -11.20
N THR A 144 2.21 5.46 -12.53
CA THR A 144 3.44 5.80 -13.26
C THR A 144 3.96 7.20 -12.93
N ALA A 145 3.11 8.12 -12.47
CA ALA A 145 3.50 9.46 -12.04
C ALA A 145 4.39 9.45 -10.79
N THR A 146 4.26 8.44 -9.92
CA THR A 146 5.03 8.30 -8.68
C THR A 146 6.21 7.32 -8.79
N ALA A 147 6.39 6.67 -9.94
CA ALA A 147 7.34 5.56 -10.12
C ALA A 147 8.80 5.90 -9.78
N ASN A 148 9.17 7.18 -9.89
CA ASN A 148 10.54 7.67 -9.66
C ASN A 148 10.69 8.44 -8.34
N ASP A 149 9.69 8.37 -7.46
CA ASP A 149 9.70 9.13 -6.22
C ASP A 149 10.49 8.48 -5.09
N LEU A 150 11.02 7.26 -5.27
CA LEU A 150 11.95 6.70 -4.29
C LEU A 150 13.32 7.38 -4.41
N ILE A 151 13.74 8.06 -3.35
CA ILE A 151 15.11 8.59 -3.19
C ILE A 151 16.03 7.48 -2.67
N GLY A 152 15.62 6.78 -1.60
CA GLY A 152 16.42 5.70 -1.03
C GLY A 152 15.75 4.98 0.13
N VAL A 153 16.34 3.84 0.51
CA VAL A 153 15.92 3.02 1.64
C VAL A 153 17.15 2.66 2.45
N GLN A 154 17.06 2.80 3.76
CA GLN A 154 18.14 2.41 4.67
C GLN A 154 17.58 1.65 5.85
N VAL A 155 18.24 0.55 6.23
CA VAL A 155 17.87 -0.21 7.44
C VAL A 155 18.91 0.07 8.52
N ARG A 156 18.45 0.36 9.75
CA ARG A 156 19.28 0.51 10.94
C ARG A 156 18.61 -0.22 12.09
N GLY A 157 19.25 -1.28 12.60
CA GLY A 157 18.62 -2.15 13.58
C GLY A 157 17.36 -2.81 13.01
N GLN A 158 16.23 -2.65 13.70
CA GLN A 158 14.92 -3.17 13.28
C GLN A 158 14.04 -2.12 12.60
N THR A 159 14.60 -0.96 12.24
CA THR A 159 13.87 0.15 11.62
C THR A 159 14.34 0.39 10.19
N ALA A 160 13.38 0.44 9.25
CA ALA A 160 13.60 0.87 7.88
C ALA A 160 13.24 2.35 7.73
N TYR A 161 14.13 3.12 7.11
CA TYR A 161 13.96 4.53 6.81
C TYR A 161 13.84 4.68 5.30
N VAL A 162 12.71 5.20 4.85
CA VAL A 162 12.36 5.35 3.44
C VAL A 162 12.29 6.84 3.12
N ASP A 163 13.14 7.29 2.19
CA ASP A 163 13.14 8.66 1.71
C ASP A 163 12.46 8.75 0.34
N LEU A 164 11.48 9.64 0.25
CA LEU A 164 10.61 9.80 -0.90
C LEU A 164 10.72 11.23 -1.42
N ARG A 165 10.51 11.44 -2.71
CA ARG A 165 10.18 12.76 -3.24
C ARG A 165 8.80 13.16 -2.74
N ASP A 166 8.58 14.46 -2.60
CA ASP A 166 7.27 14.98 -2.22
C ASP A 166 6.26 14.76 -3.35
N PHE A 167 5.41 13.75 -3.19
CA PHE A 167 4.29 13.43 -4.07
C PHE A 167 2.95 13.93 -3.54
N SER A 168 2.93 14.79 -2.51
CA SER A 168 1.69 15.31 -1.91
C SER A 168 0.80 16.01 -2.93
N ALA A 169 1.40 16.68 -3.94
CA ALA A 169 0.67 17.30 -5.04
C ALA A 169 0.19 16.30 -6.10
N THR A 170 0.86 15.15 -6.25
CA THR A 170 0.50 14.10 -7.21
C THR A 170 -0.67 13.26 -6.70
N ILE A 171 -0.72 12.99 -5.39
CA ILE A 171 -1.77 12.20 -4.74
C ILE A 171 -2.43 12.95 -3.58
N PRO A 172 -3.06 14.13 -3.82
CA PRO A 172 -3.49 15.04 -2.77
C PRO A 172 -4.52 14.46 -1.80
N ASN A 173 -5.29 13.46 -2.23
CA ASN A 173 -6.33 12.83 -1.41
C ASN A 173 -5.79 11.72 -0.49
N ALA A 174 -4.50 11.35 -0.59
CA ALA A 174 -3.89 10.34 0.27
C ALA A 174 -3.70 10.82 1.72
N SER A 175 -3.87 12.11 2.02
CA SER A 175 -3.87 12.64 3.39
C SER A 175 -5.24 12.65 4.08
N THR A 176 -6.29 12.20 3.39
CA THR A 176 -7.63 12.06 3.99
C THR A 176 -7.67 10.89 4.98
N SER A 177 -8.67 10.82 5.87
CA SER A 177 -8.76 9.79 6.92
C SER A 177 -8.57 8.35 6.42
N CYS A 178 -9.41 7.89 5.49
CA CYS A 178 -9.24 6.56 4.88
C CYS A 178 -8.00 6.51 3.98
N GLY A 179 -7.66 7.63 3.33
CA GLY A 179 -6.57 7.65 2.38
C GLY A 179 -5.19 7.49 2.99
N SER A 180 -4.96 8.08 4.16
CA SER A 180 -3.68 7.94 4.88
C SER A 180 -3.50 6.50 5.35
N SER A 181 -4.58 5.86 5.79
CA SER A 181 -4.60 4.43 6.11
C SER A 181 -4.19 3.60 4.89
N ILE A 182 -4.86 3.80 3.74
CA ILE A 182 -4.53 3.04 2.51
C ILE A 182 -3.06 3.27 2.11
N LEU A 183 -2.56 4.50 2.19
CA LEU A 183 -1.18 4.83 1.86
C LEU A 183 -0.18 4.12 2.77
N LEU A 184 -0.35 4.27 4.08
CA LEU A 184 0.56 3.70 5.07
C LEU A 184 0.53 2.18 5.04
N HIS A 185 -0.64 1.54 4.92
CA HIS A 185 -0.71 0.08 4.85
C HIS A 185 -0.01 -0.50 3.61
N GLN A 186 -0.06 0.17 2.46
CA GLN A 186 0.69 -0.25 1.26
C GLN A 186 2.20 -0.11 1.47
N LEU A 187 2.64 1.04 1.99
CA LEU A 187 4.06 1.33 2.23
C LEU A 187 4.65 0.43 3.32
N ASP A 188 3.98 0.30 4.46
CA ASP A 188 4.44 -0.46 5.62
C ASP A 188 4.56 -1.94 5.27
N ALA A 189 3.49 -2.54 4.74
CA ALA A 189 3.50 -3.96 4.41
C ALA A 189 4.57 -4.31 3.37
N THR A 190 4.74 -3.45 2.36
CA THR A 190 5.78 -3.65 1.33
C THR A 190 7.17 -3.48 1.90
N THR A 191 7.41 -2.42 2.69
CA THR A 191 8.73 -2.14 3.24
C THR A 191 9.14 -3.21 4.24
N SER A 192 8.27 -3.57 5.18
CA SER A 192 8.54 -4.64 6.16
C SER A 192 8.78 -5.98 5.48
N ALA A 193 7.98 -6.35 4.46
CA ALA A 193 8.20 -7.61 3.73
C ALA A 193 9.52 -7.64 2.95
N ALA A 194 10.00 -6.48 2.47
CA ALA A 194 11.22 -6.40 1.68
C ALA A 194 12.50 -6.25 2.52
N THR A 195 12.38 -5.67 3.73
CA THR A 195 13.52 -5.36 4.61
C THR A 195 13.62 -6.29 5.83
N GLY A 196 12.51 -6.89 6.26
CA GLY A 196 12.41 -7.58 7.56
C GLY A 196 12.39 -6.64 8.76
N ALA A 197 12.21 -5.33 8.56
CA ALA A 197 12.09 -4.36 9.64
C ALA A 197 10.74 -4.47 10.36
N ASP A 198 10.78 -4.33 11.68
CA ASP A 198 9.60 -4.29 12.54
C ASP A 198 8.92 -2.92 12.51
N GLU A 199 9.71 -1.88 12.21
CA GLU A 199 9.26 -0.50 12.14
C GLU A 199 9.69 0.17 10.85
N VAL A 200 8.84 1.06 10.34
CA VAL A 200 9.14 1.87 9.15
C VAL A 200 8.97 3.35 9.47
N ARG A 201 9.84 4.17 8.88
CA ARG A 201 9.85 5.63 8.98
C ARG A 201 9.95 6.22 7.59
N TYR A 202 9.18 7.27 7.35
CA TYR A 202 9.08 7.93 6.05
C TYR A 202 9.50 9.38 6.15
N ALA A 203 10.07 9.88 5.06
CA ALA A 203 10.40 11.28 4.87
C ALA A 203 10.14 11.75 3.44
N PHE A 204 9.93 13.06 3.30
CA PHE A 204 10.03 13.72 2.01
C PHE A 204 11.36 14.47 1.90
N ALA A 205 12.22 14.03 0.98
CA ALA A 205 13.53 14.61 0.70
C ALA A 205 14.37 14.83 1.98
N GLY A 206 14.38 13.84 2.86
CA GLY A 206 15.08 13.87 4.14
C GLY A 206 14.38 14.67 5.25
N ASP A 207 13.14 15.12 5.04
CA ASP A 207 12.28 15.76 6.05
C ASP A 207 11.11 14.83 6.46
N PRO A 208 11.26 14.08 7.57
CA PRO A 208 10.17 13.30 8.15
C PRO A 208 8.95 14.14 8.54
N ALA A 209 9.17 15.36 9.07
CA ALA A 209 8.07 16.20 9.54
C ALA A 209 7.17 16.63 8.38
N ALA A 210 7.74 16.91 7.21
CA ALA A 210 6.97 17.20 6.00
C ALA A 210 6.00 16.06 5.65
N PHE A 211 6.47 14.80 5.67
CA PHE A 211 5.63 13.64 5.38
C PHE A 211 4.48 13.47 6.40
N TRP A 212 4.80 13.49 7.70
CA TRP A 212 3.81 13.22 8.75
C TRP A 212 2.82 14.38 8.98
N ASN A 213 3.25 15.62 8.73
CA ASN A 213 2.35 16.78 8.73
C ASN A 213 1.38 16.75 7.55
N TRP A 214 1.83 16.33 6.37
CA TRP A 214 0.94 16.15 5.23
C TRP A 214 -0.15 15.12 5.52
N LEU A 215 0.17 14.03 6.22
CA LEU A 215 -0.82 13.05 6.68
C LEU A 215 -1.65 13.50 7.89
N GLN A 216 -1.45 14.72 8.39
CA GLN A 216 -2.18 15.31 9.53
C GLN A 216 -2.01 14.50 10.84
N VAL A 217 -0.98 13.66 10.92
CA VAL A 217 -0.59 12.92 12.14
C VAL A 217 0.29 13.80 13.02
N GLY A 218 1.14 14.60 12.38
CA GLY A 218 2.12 15.44 13.06
C GLY A 218 3.26 14.66 13.72
N CYS A 219 4.11 15.38 14.42
CA CYS A 219 5.21 14.84 15.21
C CYS A 219 4.82 14.87 16.68
N PRO A 220 4.81 13.75 17.40
CA PRO A 220 4.43 13.77 18.81
C PRO A 220 5.50 14.48 19.64
N ALA A 221 5.03 15.28 20.60
CA ALA A 221 5.89 15.87 21.60
C ALA A 221 6.31 14.79 22.59
N GLY A 222 7.60 14.47 22.70
CA GLY A 222 8.10 13.60 23.78
C GLY A 222 9.02 12.44 23.42
N GLY A 223 9.58 12.39 22.21
CA GLY A 223 10.76 11.54 21.93
C GLY A 223 10.50 10.20 21.26
N ASP A 224 9.42 10.04 20.49
CA ASP A 224 9.50 9.08 19.40
C ASP A 224 10.42 9.63 18.29
N ASP A 225 11.10 8.74 17.58
CA ASP A 225 12.05 9.11 16.53
C ASP A 225 11.36 9.33 15.17
N ARG A 226 10.01 9.39 15.15
CA ARG A 226 9.21 9.43 13.92
C ARG A 226 9.60 10.60 13.03
N CYS A 227 9.92 11.71 13.66
CA CYS A 227 10.30 12.94 12.97
C CYS A 227 11.80 13.27 13.09
N ASP A 228 12.65 12.32 13.48
CA ASP A 228 14.09 12.53 13.53
C ASP A 228 14.72 12.38 12.13
N PRO A 229 15.31 13.44 11.55
CA PRO A 229 15.97 13.35 10.24
C PRO A 229 17.37 12.72 10.31
N ALA A 230 17.97 12.55 11.50
CA ALA A 230 19.35 12.09 11.63
C ALA A 230 19.64 10.72 10.96
N PRO A 231 18.74 9.72 11.01
CA PRO A 231 18.98 8.43 10.36
C PRO A 231 18.99 8.45 8.82
N LEU A 232 18.51 9.54 8.22
CA LEU A 232 18.42 9.71 6.76
C LEU A 232 19.60 10.48 6.16
N ARG A 233 20.53 10.98 6.99
CA ARG A 233 21.69 11.78 6.58
C ARG A 233 23.00 11.00 6.58
#